data_AF-A0A3N5DVX9-F1
#
_entry.id   AF-A0A3N5DVX9-F1
#
_cell.length_a   1.000
_cell.length_b   1.000
_cell.length_c   1.000
_cell.angle_alpha   90.00
_cell.angle_beta   90.00
_cell.angle_gamma   90.00
#
_symmetry.space_group_name_H-M   'P 1'
#
loop_
_entity.id
_entity.type
_entity.pdbx_description
1 polymer ?
#
loop_
_entity_poly.entity_id
_entity_poly.type
_entity_poly.pdbx_seq_one_letter_code
_entity_poly.pdbx_strand_id
1 'polypeptide(L)'
;MSSGKIFLGVLAGVAAGALLGILFAPDKGSNTRKKITRKGEDYGDTIKEKLDEFLESMSEKFEEVKEEVSDFAEKGKAKVEKEFHDVKS
;
A
#
# COMPACT_ATOMS: atom_id res chain seq x y z
N MET A 1 7.13 8.36 14.61
CA MET A 1 7.40 9.20 13.41
C MET A 1 6.07 9.51 12.75
N SER A 2 5.86 10.74 12.30
CA SER A 2 4.61 11.12 11.63
C SER A 2 4.59 10.54 10.22
N SER A 3 3.73 9.55 9.97
CA SER A 3 3.56 8.87 8.67
C SER A 3 3.26 9.85 7.52
N GLY A 4 2.60 10.98 7.82
CA GLY A 4 2.33 12.04 6.85
C GLY A 4 3.60 12.67 6.26
N LYS A 5 4.68 12.81 7.05
CA LYS A 5 5.96 13.35 6.55
C LYS A 5 6.66 12.38 5.62
N ILE A 6 6.56 11.08 5.90
CA ILE A 6 7.13 10.02 5.05
C ILE A 6 6.39 9.98 3.71
N PHE A 7 5.05 10.01 3.75
CA PHE A 7 4.23 10.02 2.53
C PHE A 7 4.51 11.27 1.66
N LEU A 8 4.60 12.46 2.26
CA LEU A 8 4.97 13.68 1.55
C LEU A 8 6.37 13.60 0.92
N GLY A 9 7.34 13.02 1.64
CA GLY A 9 8.70 12.83 1.11
C GLY A 9 8.74 11.90 -0.10
N VAL A 10 7.98 10.80 -0.06
CA VAL A 10 7.87 9.87 -1.20
C VAL A 10 7.22 10.55 -2.41
N LEU A 11 6.10 11.25 -2.20
CA LEU A 11 5.41 11.98 -3.27
C LEU A 11 6.29 13.05 -3.92
N ALA A 12 6.99 13.83 -3.09
CA ALA A 12 7.93 14.84 -3.57
C ALA A 12 9.10 14.21 -4.36
N GLY A 13 9.62 13.07 -3.89
CA GLY A 13 10.67 12.32 -4.58
C GLY A 13 10.21 11.79 -5.95
N VAL A 14 9.01 11.19 -6.02
CA VAL A 14 8.44 10.69 -7.28
C VAL A 14 8.19 11.84 -8.26
N ALA A 15 7.61 12.95 -7.79
CA ALA A 15 7.36 14.12 -8.64
C ALA A 15 8.67 14.72 -9.16
N ALA A 16 9.65 14.94 -8.29
CA ALA A 16 10.97 15.45 -8.69
C ALA A 16 11.66 14.50 -9.68
N GLY A 17 11.62 13.19 -9.43
CA GLY A 17 12.19 12.18 -10.32
C GLY A 17 11.51 12.13 -11.69
N ALA A 18 10.19 12.23 -11.74
CA ALA A 18 9.44 12.25 -13.00
C ALA A 18 9.76 13.51 -13.83
N LEU A 19 9.82 14.69 -13.18
CA LEU A 19 10.19 15.93 -13.85
C LEU A 19 11.61 15.87 -14.41
N LEU A 20 12.57 15.39 -13.62
CA LEU A 20 13.95 15.21 -14.07
C LEU A 20 14.05 14.17 -15.19
N GLY A 21 13.32 13.05 -15.09
CA GLY A 21 13.28 12.01 -16.13
C GLY A 21 12.76 12.53 -17.47
N ILE A 22 11.69 13.33 -17.44
CA ILE A 22 11.14 13.98 -18.64
C ILE A 22 12.12 15.01 -19.21
N LEU A 23 12.80 15.77 -18.35
CA LEU A 23 13.76 16.80 -18.77
C LEU A 23 15.02 16.19 -19.40
N PHE A 24 15.56 15.12 -18.82
CA PHE A 24 16.75 14.44 -19.33
C PHE A 24 16.47 13.54 -20.53
N ALA A 25 15.27 12.95 -20.62
CA ALA A 25 14.85 12.11 -21.74
C ALA A 25 13.52 12.62 -22.35
N PRO A 26 13.56 13.72 -23.13
CA PRO A 26 12.36 14.25 -23.76
C PRO A 26 11.90 13.34 -24.89
N ASP A 27 10.70 12.79 -24.74
CA ASP A 27 10.00 12.09 -25.81
C ASP A 27 9.39 13.13 -26.78
N LYS A 28 9.26 12.80 -28.07
CA LYS A 28 8.66 13.74 -29.04
C LYS A 28 7.23 14.07 -28.63
N GLY A 29 6.86 15.35 -28.65
CA GLY A 29 5.52 15.81 -28.24
C GLY A 29 4.36 15.13 -28.99
N SER A 30 4.56 14.73 -30.26
CA SER A 30 3.60 13.92 -31.02
C SER A 30 3.35 12.55 -30.39
N ASN A 31 4.40 11.91 -29.89
CA ASN A 31 4.33 10.62 -29.22
C ASN A 31 3.70 10.75 -27.84
N THR A 32 4.02 11.81 -27.09
CA THR A 32 3.40 12.09 -25.79
C THR A 32 1.90 12.28 -25.92
N ARG A 33 1.46 13.09 -26.89
CA ARG A 33 0.03 13.33 -27.13
C ARG A 33 -0.70 12.05 -27.53
N LYS A 34 -0.11 11.26 -28.45
CA LYS A 34 -0.65 9.95 -28.86
C LYS A 34 -0.70 8.96 -27.70
N LYS A 35 0.32 8.94 -26.82
CA LYS A 35 0.33 8.13 -25.60
C LYS A 35 -0.77 8.57 -24.64
N ILE A 36 -0.99 9.87 -24.43
CA ILE A 36 -2.06 10.36 -23.54
C ILE A 36 -3.44 9.94 -24.07
N THR A 37 -3.72 10.15 -25.35
CA THR A 37 -5.02 9.76 -25.93
C THR A 37 -5.24 8.26 -25.84
N ARG A 38 -4.25 7.44 -26.23
CA ARG A 38 -4.39 5.98 -26.24
C ARG A 38 -4.38 5.37 -24.84
N LYS A 39 -3.59 5.92 -23.91
CA LYS A 39 -3.58 5.46 -22.52
C LYS A 39 -4.78 5.96 -21.73
N GLY A 40 -5.34 7.12 -22.06
CA GLY A 40 -6.46 7.70 -21.31
C GLY A 40 -7.72 6.84 -21.35
N GLU A 41 -8.03 6.25 -22.51
CA GLU A 41 -9.18 5.34 -22.66
C GLU A 41 -8.88 3.96 -22.07
N ASP A 42 -7.73 3.35 -22.37
CA ASP A 42 -7.44 1.97 -21.96
C ASP A 42 -7.06 1.83 -20.47
N TYR A 43 -6.40 2.83 -19.86
CA TYR A 43 -5.92 2.69 -18.47
C TYR A 43 -6.99 2.98 -17.42
N GLY A 44 -8.04 3.74 -17.73
CA GLY A 44 -9.06 4.11 -16.75
C GLY A 44 -9.73 2.88 -16.15
N ASP A 45 -10.15 1.96 -17.02
CA ASP A 45 -10.87 0.74 -16.62
C ASP A 45 -9.89 -0.31 -16.06
N THR A 46 -8.75 -0.54 -16.72
CA THR A 46 -7.75 -1.51 -16.23
C THR A 46 -7.10 -1.11 -14.91
N ILE A 47 -6.90 0.19 -14.63
CA ILE A 47 -6.37 0.64 -13.32
C ILE A 47 -7.41 0.42 -12.24
N LYS A 48 -8.69 0.72 -12.49
CA LYS A 48 -9.75 0.49 -11.52
C LYS A 48 -9.85 -0.99 -11.17
N GLU A 49 -9.95 -1.86 -12.16
CA GLU A 49 -10.01 -3.31 -11.94
C GLU A 49 -8.80 -3.81 -11.13
N LYS A 50 -7.57 -3.40 -11.48
CA LYS A 50 -6.36 -3.79 -10.75
C LYS A 50 -6.29 -3.21 -9.34
N LEU A 51 -6.81 -2.01 -9.13
CA LEU A 51 -6.87 -1.40 -7.80
C LEU A 51 -7.90 -2.10 -6.92
N ASP A 52 -9.07 -2.41 -7.47
CA ASP A 52 -10.12 -3.13 -6.75
C ASP A 52 -9.63 -4.53 -6.36
N GLU A 53 -9.01 -5.27 -7.29
CA GLU A 53 -8.42 -6.59 -7.04
C GLU A 53 -7.27 -6.51 -6.01
N PHE A 54 -6.45 -5.45 -6.05
CA PHE A 54 -5.40 -5.22 -5.06
C PHE A 54 -5.98 -4.89 -3.67
N LEU A 55 -7.02 -4.06 -3.61
CA LEU A 55 -7.69 -3.69 -2.36
C LEU A 55 -8.41 -4.88 -1.73
N GLU A 56 -9.07 -5.73 -2.52
CA GLU A 56 -9.65 -6.99 -2.06
C GLU A 56 -8.56 -7.93 -1.51
N SER A 57 -7.48 -8.18 -2.27
CA SER A 57 -6.39 -9.04 -1.81
C SER A 57 -5.68 -8.49 -0.56
N MET A 58 -5.56 -7.17 -0.45
CA MET A 58 -5.03 -6.54 0.77
C MET A 58 -5.99 -6.70 1.94
N SER A 59 -7.30 -6.55 1.73
CA SER A 59 -8.32 -6.66 2.78
C SER A 59 -8.41 -8.08 3.32
N GLU A 60 -8.43 -9.10 2.45
CA GLU A 60 -8.40 -10.51 2.86
C GLU A 60 -7.16 -10.83 3.70
N LYS A 61 -5.98 -10.44 3.24
CA LYS A 61 -4.73 -10.64 4.00
C LYS A 61 -4.73 -9.87 5.32
N PHE A 62 -5.35 -8.70 5.35
CA PHE A 62 -5.44 -7.91 6.57
C PHE A 62 -6.40 -8.53 7.58
N GLU A 63 -7.50 -9.14 7.12
CA GLU A 63 -8.43 -9.90 7.96
C GLU A 63 -7.76 -11.16 8.51
N GLU A 64 -7.06 -11.94 7.67
CA GLU A 64 -6.33 -13.13 8.10
C GLU A 64 -5.26 -12.80 9.16
N VAL A 65 -4.47 -11.75 8.93
CA VAL A 65 -3.48 -11.27 9.90
C VAL A 65 -4.15 -10.77 11.18
N LYS A 66 -5.29 -10.07 11.09
CA LYS A 66 -6.02 -9.58 12.26
C LYS A 66 -6.56 -10.74 13.09
N GLU A 67 -7.07 -11.78 12.44
CA GLU A 67 -7.59 -12.97 13.11
C GLU A 67 -6.45 -13.74 13.79
N GLU A 68 -5.33 -14.00 13.11
CA GLU A 68 -4.14 -14.62 13.72
C GLU A 68 -3.62 -13.82 14.92
N VAL A 69 -3.55 -12.49 14.82
CA VAL A 69 -3.12 -11.63 15.92
C VAL A 69 -4.09 -11.69 17.09
N SER A 70 -5.40 -11.75 16.84
CA SER A 70 -6.42 -11.88 17.87
C SER A 70 -6.29 -13.22 18.60
N ASP A 71 -6.16 -14.31 17.84
CA ASP A 71 -6.00 -15.66 18.35
C ASP A 71 -4.73 -15.81 19.19
N PHE A 72 -3.62 -15.21 18.73
CA PHE A 72 -2.35 -15.20 19.44
C PHE A 72 -2.42 -14.34 20.71
N ALA A 73 -3.14 -13.22 20.67
CA ALA A 73 -3.36 -12.36 21.83
C ALA A 73 -4.24 -13.04 22.90
N GLU A 74 -5.29 -13.77 22.51
CA GLU A 74 -6.12 -14.54 23.44
C GLU A 74 -5.35 -15.71 24.07
N LYS A 75 -4.63 -16.49 23.25
CA LYS A 75 -3.76 -17.57 23.75
C LYS A 75 -2.67 -17.03 24.66
N GLY A 76 -2.07 -15.89 24.31
CA GLY A 76 -1.09 -15.19 25.12
C GLY A 76 -1.67 -14.73 26.46
N LYS A 77 -2.85 -14.09 26.46
CA LYS A 77 -3.55 -13.68 27.68
C LYS A 77 -3.87 -14.86 28.58
N ALA A 78 -4.43 -15.94 28.04
CA ALA A 78 -4.79 -17.13 28.84
C ALA A 78 -3.56 -17.81 29.47
N LYS A 79 -2.41 -17.79 28.77
CA LYS A 79 -1.16 -18.37 29.26
C LYS A 79 -0.49 -17.49 30.33
N VAL A 80 -0.51 -16.18 30.11
CA VAL A 80 -0.05 -15.18 31.09
C VAL A 80 -0.90 -15.25 32.35
N GLU A 81 -2.23 -15.28 32.23
CA GLU A 81 -3.14 -15.32 33.37
C GLU A 81 -2.99 -16.62 34.19
N LYS A 82 -2.74 -17.76 33.54
CA LYS A 82 -2.39 -19.02 34.22
C LYS A 82 -1.07 -18.92 34.99
N GLU A 83 0.00 -18.43 34.39
CA GLU A 83 1.28 -18.32 35.10
C GLU A 83 1.26 -17.28 36.22
N PHE A 84 0.53 -16.16 36.06
CA PHE A 84 0.38 -15.17 37.13
C PHE A 84 -0.45 -15.69 38.31
N HIS A 85 -1.37 -16.63 38.09
CA HIS A 85 -2.16 -17.25 39.15
C HIS A 85 -1.38 -18.34 39.91
N ASP A 86 -0.54 -19.12 39.21
CA ASP A 86 0.35 -20.13 39.81
C ASP A 86 1.55 -19.52 40.56
N VAL A 87 2.03 -18.33 40.16
CA VAL A 87 3.14 -17.64 40.85
C VAL A 87 2.68 -16.90 42.12
N LYS A 88 1.37 -16.62 42.26
CA LYS A 88 0.81 -15.85 43.37
C LYS A 88 0.16 -16.71 44.47
N SER A 89 -0.03 -18.01 44.21
CA SER A 89 -0.52 -19.01 45.20
C SER A 89 0.66 -19.73 45.87
#